data_AF-A0A328Q775-F1
#
_entry.id   AF-A0A328Q775-F1
#
_cell.length_a   1.000
_cell.length_b   1.000
_cell.length_c   1.000
_cell.angle_alpha   90.00
_cell.angle_beta   90.00
_cell.angle_gamma   90.00
#
_symmetry.space_group_name_H-M   'P 1'
#
loop_
_entity.id
_entity.type
_entity.pdbx_description
1 polymer ?
#
loop_
_entity_poly.entity_id
_entity_poly.type
_entity_poly.pdbx_seq_one_letter_code
_entity_poly.pdbx_strand_id
1 'polypeptide(L)'
;LAPLGMGKGLAAIINGHIIVCQMLLLAGVIGGRVRKSAMETVKMSFGQKGSILFAVLNVLQLVGWTAIMIYDGALAADGVMHTGRWIWCLVIGVLIILWIVIGITNLGKINTVAMAALFLLCLILSKVIFAGGGAGAPSDDSMT
;
A
#
# COMPACT_ATOMS: atom_id res chain seq x y z
N LEU A 1 22.11 3.36 -5.87
CA LEU A 1 20.83 3.51 -6.58
C LEU A 1 20.93 2.79 -7.91
N ALA A 2 20.18 1.71 -8.14
CA ALA A 2 20.18 1.02 -9.43
C ALA A 2 19.45 1.88 -10.48
N PRO A 3 20.12 2.42 -11.50
CA PRO A 3 19.49 3.26 -12.49
C PRO A 3 18.89 2.35 -13.56
N LEU A 4 17.78 1.68 -13.24
CA LEU A 4 16.86 1.30 -14.30
C LEU A 4 16.31 2.63 -14.83
N GLY A 5 16.97 3.21 -15.84
CA GLY A 5 16.51 4.43 -16.48
C GLY A 5 15.01 4.34 -16.83
N MET A 6 14.34 5.48 -16.96
CA MET A 6 12.87 5.59 -17.04
C MET A 6 12.18 4.51 -17.91
N GLY A 7 12.77 4.15 -19.06
CA GLY A 7 12.26 3.08 -19.92
C GLY A 7 12.29 1.66 -19.31
N LYS A 8 13.38 1.28 -18.63
CA LYS A 8 13.48 -0.02 -17.95
C LYS A 8 12.58 -0.07 -16.70
N GLY A 9 12.47 1.04 -15.97
CA GLY A 9 11.55 1.16 -14.83
C GLY A 9 10.09 0.99 -15.25
N LEU A 10 9.66 1.69 -16.31
CA LEU A 10 8.31 1.57 -16.84
C LEU A 10 8.02 0.16 -17.36
N ALA A 11 8.96 -0.45 -18.09
CA ALA A 11 8.83 -1.84 -18.55
C ALA A 11 8.70 -2.83 -17.38
N ALA A 12 9.44 -2.63 -16.29
CA ALA A 12 9.33 -3.45 -15.08
C ALA A 12 7.96 -3.31 -14.40
N ILE A 13 7.41 -2.08 -14.32
CA ILE A 13 6.07 -1.84 -13.75
C ILE A 13 4.99 -2.54 -14.58
N ILE A 14 5.03 -2.39 -15.91
CA ILE A 14 4.04 -2.99 -16.81
C ILE A 14 4.12 -4.52 -16.75
N ASN A 15 5.33 -5.09 -16.86
CA ASN A 15 5.52 -6.54 -16.78
C ASN A 15 5.08 -7.10 -15.43
N GLY A 16 5.42 -6.42 -14.33
CA GLY A 16 4.97 -6.79 -12.99
C GLY A 16 3.45 -6.78 -12.87
N HIS A 17 2.78 -5.74 -13.39
CA HIS A 17 1.32 -5.64 -13.39
C HIS A 17 0.67 -6.80 -14.16
N ILE A 18 1.18 -7.14 -15.33
CA ILE A 18 0.64 -8.23 -16.14
C ILE A 18 0.77 -9.55 -15.37
N ILE A 19 1.95 -9.86 -14.83
CA ILE A 19 2.19 -11.11 -14.10
C ILE A 19 1.28 -11.23 -12.87
N VAL A 20 1.22 -10.17 -12.05
CA VAL A 20 0.41 -10.16 -10.82
C VAL A 20 -1.08 -10.21 -11.16
N CYS A 21 -1.54 -9.46 -12.16
CA CYS A 21 -2.95 -9.45 -12.58
C CYS A 21 -3.40 -10.84 -13.03
N GLN A 22 -2.61 -11.52 -13.87
CA GLN A 22 -2.93 -12.88 -14.32
C GLN A 22 -3.01 -13.86 -13.14
N MET A 23 -2.09 -13.76 -12.19
CA MET A 23 -2.07 -14.62 -11.01
C MET A 23 -3.26 -14.37 -10.08
N LEU A 24 -3.63 -13.09 -9.86
CA LEU A 24 -4.80 -12.70 -9.07
C LEU A 24 -6.12 -13.14 -9.74
N LEU A 25 -6.21 -13.05 -11.07
CA LEU A 25 -7.38 -13.53 -11.82
C LEU A 25 -7.56 -15.04 -11.65
N LEU A 26 -6.48 -15.83 -11.80
CA LEU A 26 -6.53 -17.28 -11.60
C LEU A 26 -6.91 -17.64 -10.17
N ALA A 27 -6.30 -16.98 -9.18
CA ALA A 27 -6.66 -17.17 -7.76
C ALA A 27 -8.12 -16.79 -7.47
N GLY A 28 -8.61 -15.71 -8.08
CA GLY A 28 -10.00 -15.26 -7.98
C GLY A 28 -10.98 -16.24 -8.62
N VAL A 29 -10.66 -16.82 -9.79
CA VAL A 29 -11.49 -17.85 -10.43
C VAL A 29 -11.56 -19.11 -9.57
N ILE A 30 -10.44 -19.54 -8.98
CA ILE A 30 -10.44 -20.69 -8.06
C ILE A 30 -11.31 -20.38 -6.84
N GLY A 31 -11.07 -19.27 -6.14
CA GLY A 31 -11.85 -18.86 -4.96
C GLY A 31 -13.35 -18.71 -5.25
N GLY A 32 -13.70 -18.15 -6.41
CA GLY A 32 -15.08 -18.00 -6.87
C GLY A 32 -15.78 -19.33 -7.20
N ARG A 33 -15.04 -20.29 -7.79
CA ARG A 33 -15.56 -21.64 -8.08
C ARG A 33 -15.72 -22.48 -6.82
N VAL A 34 -14.74 -22.44 -5.91
CA VAL A 34 -14.78 -23.23 -4.66
C VAL A 34 -15.58 -22.57 -3.55
N ARG A 35 -16.00 -21.30 -3.72
CA ARG A 35 -16.74 -20.49 -2.72
C ARG A 35 -16.04 -20.46 -1.36
N LYS A 36 -14.72 -20.54 -1.37
CA LYS A 36 -13.86 -20.58 -0.18
C LYS A 36 -12.91 -19.40 -0.16
N SER A 37 -12.52 -18.99 1.03
CA SER A 37 -11.53 -17.94 1.22
C SER A 37 -10.16 -18.35 0.67
N ALA A 38 -9.30 -17.36 0.43
CA ALA A 38 -7.92 -17.60 -0.01
C ALA A 38 -7.18 -18.58 0.93
N MET A 39 -7.35 -18.40 2.24
CA MET A 39 -6.70 -19.27 3.24
C MET A 39 -7.26 -20.70 3.28
N GLU A 40 -8.55 -20.87 3.05
CA GLU A 40 -9.14 -22.20 2.91
C GLU A 40 -8.68 -22.90 1.62
N THR A 41 -8.43 -22.14 0.57
CA THR A 41 -7.88 -22.66 -0.69
C THR A 41 -6.44 -23.14 -0.50
N VAL A 42 -5.62 -22.42 0.27
CA VAL A 42 -4.27 -22.85 0.67
C VAL A 42 -4.32 -24.15 1.50
N LYS A 43 -5.32 -24.30 2.38
CA LYS A 43 -5.52 -25.53 3.16
C LYS A 43 -5.80 -26.76 2.30
N MET A 44 -6.44 -26.60 1.12
CA MET A 44 -6.66 -27.71 0.19
C MET A 44 -5.35 -28.23 -0.42
N SER A 45 -4.37 -27.36 -0.66
CA SER A 45 -3.09 -27.75 -1.27
C SER A 45 -2.03 -28.19 -0.24
N PHE A 46 -1.96 -27.52 0.92
CA PHE A 46 -0.89 -27.75 1.92
C PHE A 46 -1.38 -28.43 3.21
N GLY A 47 -2.66 -28.77 3.29
CA GLY A 47 -3.27 -29.37 4.48
C GLY A 47 -3.37 -28.39 5.67
N GLN A 48 -3.88 -28.89 6.80
CA GLN A 48 -4.19 -28.06 7.97
C GLN A 48 -2.95 -27.54 8.70
N LYS A 49 -1.87 -28.33 8.76
CA LYS A 49 -0.63 -27.91 9.41
C LYS A 49 0.20 -26.99 8.50
N GLY A 50 0.22 -27.24 7.19
CA GLY A 50 0.93 -26.41 6.22
C GLY A 50 0.29 -25.03 6.00
N SER A 51 -1.04 -24.91 6.09
CA SER A 51 -1.73 -23.62 5.93
C SER A 51 -1.44 -22.61 7.04
N ILE A 52 -1.03 -23.07 8.23
CA ILE A 52 -0.77 -22.18 9.38
C ILE A 52 0.41 -21.24 9.08
N LEU A 53 1.48 -21.74 8.46
CA LEU A 53 2.64 -20.90 8.11
C LEU A 53 2.23 -19.78 7.15
N PHE A 54 1.45 -20.09 6.10
CA PHE A 54 0.95 -19.09 5.17
C PHE A 54 -0.03 -18.10 5.82
N ALA A 55 -0.85 -18.56 6.77
CA ALA A 55 -1.75 -17.69 7.52
C ALA A 55 -0.96 -16.68 8.35
N VAL A 56 0.07 -17.15 9.07
CA VAL A 56 0.95 -16.30 9.88
C VAL A 56 1.68 -15.29 8.99
N LEU A 57 2.23 -15.71 7.85
CA LEU A 57 2.86 -14.80 6.91
C LEU A 57 1.88 -13.77 6.33
N ASN A 58 0.63 -14.16 6.04
CA ASN A 58 -0.41 -13.24 5.55
C ASN A 58 -0.79 -12.18 6.61
N VAL A 59 -0.92 -12.60 7.88
CA VAL A 59 -1.17 -11.66 8.99
C VAL A 59 0.04 -10.75 9.22
N LEU A 60 1.26 -11.30 9.19
CA LEU A 60 2.48 -10.51 9.33
C LEU A 60 2.59 -9.45 8.22
N GLN A 61 2.21 -9.78 6.98
CA GLN A 61 2.14 -8.81 5.88
C GLN A 61 1.09 -7.74 6.14
N LEU A 62 -0.12 -8.10 6.58
CA LEU A 62 -1.16 -7.13 6.89
C LEU A 62 -0.72 -6.13 7.96
N VAL A 63 -0.11 -6.63 9.04
CA VAL A 63 0.44 -5.81 10.13
C VAL A 63 1.62 -4.96 9.62
N GLY A 64 2.54 -5.56 8.87
CA GLY A 64 3.70 -4.85 8.31
C GLY A 64 3.30 -3.74 7.35
N TRP A 65 2.34 -3.98 6.47
CA TRP A 65 1.81 -2.95 5.56
C TRP A 65 1.13 -1.82 6.34
N THR A 66 0.32 -2.16 7.34
CA THR A 66 -0.34 -1.16 8.20
C THR A 66 0.70 -0.29 8.93
N ALA A 67 1.80 -0.89 9.40
CA ALA A 67 2.88 -0.15 10.05
C ALA A 67 3.56 0.85 9.11
N ILE A 68 3.86 0.45 7.87
CA ILE A 68 4.43 1.34 6.85
C ILE A 68 3.46 2.49 6.53
N MET A 69 2.15 2.21 6.41
CA MET A 69 1.15 3.27 6.18
C MET A 69 1.09 4.29 7.30
N ILE A 70 1.16 3.86 8.55
CA ILE A 70 1.19 4.79 9.70
C ILE A 70 2.47 5.60 9.67
N TYR A 71 3.61 4.98 9.37
CA TYR A 71 4.90 5.64 9.30
C TYR A 71 4.92 6.73 8.21
N ASP A 72 4.55 6.39 6.98
CA ASP A 72 4.52 7.33 5.86
C ASP A 72 3.47 8.43 6.09
N GLY A 73 2.32 8.08 6.68
CA GLY A 73 1.30 9.05 7.05
C GLY A 73 1.78 10.02 8.13
N ALA A 74 2.51 9.53 9.14
CA ALA A 74 3.07 10.36 10.20
C ALA A 74 4.16 11.27 9.67
N LEU A 75 5.01 10.78 8.76
CA LEU A 75 6.02 11.58 8.08
C LEU A 75 5.40 12.69 7.22
N ALA A 76 4.34 12.37 6.48
CA ALA A 76 3.60 13.36 5.69
C ALA A 76 2.93 14.43 6.55
N ALA A 77 2.35 14.05 7.70
CA ALA A 77 1.72 14.99 8.62
C ALA A 77 2.75 15.88 9.34
N ASP A 78 3.88 15.30 9.76
CA ASP A 78 4.97 16.03 10.40
C ASP A 78 5.63 17.02 9.42
N GLY A 79 5.72 16.68 8.13
CA GLY A 79 6.19 17.59 7.09
C GLY A 79 5.29 18.80 6.85
N VAL A 80 4.02 18.76 7.27
CA VAL A 80 3.09 19.91 7.20
C VAL A 80 3.05 20.66 8.53
N MET A 81 3.11 19.94 9.65
CA MET A 81 3.01 20.46 11.01
C MET A 81 4.18 19.89 11.81
N HIS A 82 5.29 20.65 11.89
CA HIS A 82 6.55 20.32 12.58
C HIS A 82 6.38 20.18 14.12
N THR A 83 5.51 19.28 14.55
CA THR A 83 5.09 19.09 15.94
C THR A 83 5.66 17.78 16.50
N GLY A 84 6.33 16.96 15.68
CA GLY A 84 7.06 15.77 16.06
C GLY A 84 6.40 14.49 15.54
N ARG A 85 7.13 13.75 14.71
CA ARG A 85 6.74 12.46 14.09
C ARG A 85 6.14 11.42 15.05
N TRP A 86 6.59 11.38 16.31
CA TRP A 86 6.08 10.43 17.30
C TRP A 86 4.64 10.74 17.76
N ILE A 87 4.28 12.03 17.89
CA ILE A 87 2.91 12.46 18.19
C ILE A 87 1.99 12.07 17.02
N TRP A 88 2.41 12.33 15.79
CA TRP A 88 1.61 12.04 14.61
C TRP A 88 1.39 10.54 14.38
N CYS A 89 2.39 9.71 14.69
CA CYS A 89 2.25 8.26 14.68
C CYS A 89 1.14 7.78 15.65
N LEU A 90 1.11 8.34 16.87
CA LEU A 90 0.08 8.03 17.86
C LEU A 90 -1.30 8.51 17.41
N VAL A 91 -1.39 9.74 16.89
CA VAL A 91 -2.64 10.33 16.38
C VAL A 91 -3.22 9.50 15.24
N ILE A 92 -2.42 9.11 14.25
CA ILE A 92 -2.87 8.30 13.10
C ILE A 92 -3.29 6.90 13.57
N GLY A 93 -2.55 6.29 14.50
CA GLY A 93 -2.94 5.02 15.11
C GLY A 93 -4.30 5.07 15.79
N VAL A 94 -4.57 6.11 16.58
CA VAL A 94 -5.88 6.34 17.22
C VAL A 94 -6.97 6.57 16.17
N LEU A 95 -6.67 7.33 15.12
CA LEU A 95 -7.61 7.61 14.04
C LEU A 95 -8.01 6.33 13.28
N ILE A 96 -7.08 5.40 13.04
CA ILE A 96 -7.37 4.09 12.44
C ILE A 96 -8.27 3.26 13.35
N ILE A 97 -8.03 3.23 14.66
CA ILE A 97 -8.89 2.51 15.62
C ILE A 97 -10.30 3.10 15.62
N LEU A 98 -10.41 4.43 15.69
CA LEU A 98 -11.69 5.14 15.65
C LEU A 98 -12.46 4.82 14.36
N TRP A 99 -11.74 4.79 13.23
CA TRP A 99 -12.30 4.45 11.93
C TRP A 99 -12.84 3.02 11.87
N ILE A 100 -12.11 2.04 12.43
CA ILE A 100 -12.56 0.65 12.49
C ILE A 100 -13.83 0.53 13.35
N VAL A 101 -13.90 1.24 14.47
CA VAL A 101 -15.04 1.20 15.41
C VAL A 101 -16.31 1.86 14.84
N ILE A 102 -16.18 2.97 14.11
CA ILE A 102 -17.33 3.69 13.54
C ILE A 102 -18.06 2.88 12.47
N GLY A 103 -17.39 1.93 11.81
CA GLY A 103 -18.01 1.04 10.84
C GLY A 103 -18.36 1.75 9.52
N ILE A 104 -18.18 1.01 8.44
CA ILE A 104 -18.17 1.47 7.05
C ILE A 104 -19.58 1.91 6.58
N THR A 105 -20.00 3.15 6.85
CA THR A 105 -21.31 3.64 6.37
C THR A 105 -21.27 4.57 5.16
N ASN A 106 -20.12 5.12 4.73
CA ASN A 106 -20.00 5.87 3.45
C ASN A 106 -18.55 5.93 2.88
N LEU A 107 -17.70 4.96 3.23
CA LEU A 107 -16.27 4.99 2.92
C LEU A 107 -15.94 4.86 1.43
N GLY A 108 -16.80 4.23 0.63
CA GLY A 108 -16.57 4.08 -0.81
C GLY A 108 -16.44 5.42 -1.54
N LYS A 109 -17.27 6.41 -1.20
CA LYS A 109 -17.22 7.75 -1.82
C LYS A 109 -15.99 8.53 -1.37
N ILE A 110 -15.70 8.56 -0.07
CA ILE A 110 -14.53 9.28 0.48
C ILE A 110 -13.23 8.69 -0.08
N ASN A 111 -13.12 7.35 -0.11
CA ASN A 111 -11.94 6.69 -0.67
C ASN A 111 -11.77 7.01 -2.17
N THR A 112 -12.85 7.01 -2.95
CA THR A 112 -12.79 7.36 -4.37
C THR A 112 -12.29 8.80 -4.58
N VAL A 113 -12.77 9.74 -3.78
CA VAL A 113 -12.31 11.13 -3.81
C VAL A 113 -10.83 11.24 -3.43
N ALA A 114 -10.40 10.54 -2.37
CA ALA A 114 -9.00 10.52 -1.95
C ALA A 114 -8.07 9.97 -3.05
N MET A 115 -8.45 8.85 -3.68
CA MET A 115 -7.70 8.26 -4.78
C MET A 115 -7.63 9.19 -6.00
N ALA A 116 -8.72 9.88 -6.34
CA ALA A 116 -8.73 10.85 -7.42
C ALA A 116 -7.84 12.07 -7.11
N ALA A 117 -7.86 12.56 -5.88
CA ALA A 117 -7.00 13.66 -5.43
C ALA A 117 -5.51 13.28 -5.48
N LEU A 118 -5.16 12.09 -4.97
CA LEU A 118 -3.80 11.54 -5.05
C LEU A 118 -3.33 11.41 -6.50
N PHE A 119 -4.19 10.90 -7.38
CA PHE A 119 -3.88 10.79 -8.81
C PHE A 119 -3.63 12.15 -9.46
N LEU A 120 -4.48 13.14 -9.20
CA LEU A 120 -4.32 14.49 -9.74
C LEU A 120 -3.04 15.17 -9.21
N LEU A 121 -2.74 15.00 -7.92
CA LEU A 121 -1.50 15.49 -7.31
C LEU A 121 -0.26 14.89 -7.99
N CYS A 122 -0.28 13.58 -8.28
CA CYS A 122 0.78 12.92 -9.04
C CYS A 122 0.98 13.52 -10.45
N LEU A 123 -0.11 13.85 -11.15
CA LEU A 123 -0.02 14.51 -12.47
C LEU A 123 0.58 15.91 -12.37
N ILE A 124 0.19 16.68 -11.35
CA ILE A 124 0.73 18.03 -11.11
C ILE A 124 2.23 17.94 -10.80
N LEU A 125 2.64 17.07 -9.88
CA LEU A 125 4.05 16.88 -9.53
C LEU A 125 4.86 16.42 -10.75
N SER A 126 4.31 15.51 -11.56
CA SER A 126 4.93 15.11 -12.82
C SER A 126 5.13 16.32 -13.73
N LYS A 127 4.08 17.14 -13.96
CA LYS A 127 4.21 18.35 -14.78
C LYS A 127 5.24 19.33 -14.22
N VAL A 128 5.27 19.57 -12.90
CA VAL A 128 6.24 20.46 -12.25
C VAL A 128 7.67 19.97 -12.46
N ILE A 129 7.95 18.69 -12.20
CA ILE A 129 9.28 18.10 -12.34
C ILE A 129 9.78 18.15 -13.79
N PHE A 130 8.89 17.91 -14.76
CA PHE A 130 9.22 17.93 -16.19
C PHE A 130 9.26 19.34 -16.80
N ALA A 131 8.59 20.35 -16.20
CA ALA A 131 8.52 21.72 -16.71
C ALA A 131 9.48 22.71 -16.04
N GLY A 132 9.93 22.45 -14.82
CA GLY A 132 10.89 23.27 -14.08
C GLY A 132 11.84 22.38 -13.29
N GLY A 133 13.12 22.40 -13.66
CA GLY A 133 14.11 21.42 -13.23
C GLY A 133 14.17 21.18 -11.71
N GLY A 134 13.98 19.91 -11.34
CA GLY A 134 14.58 19.31 -10.15
C GLY A 134 14.34 20.01 -8.82
N ALA A 135 13.09 20.17 -8.40
CA ALA A 135 12.80 20.49 -7.00
C ALA A 135 12.77 19.18 -6.17
N GLY A 136 13.85 18.93 -5.43
CA GLY A 136 13.87 18.01 -4.29
C GLY A 136 14.55 16.67 -4.56
N ALA A 137 15.86 16.60 -4.36
CA ALA A 137 16.51 15.34 -4.01
C ALA A 137 15.81 14.77 -2.76
N PRO A 138 15.53 13.45 -2.68
CA PRO A 138 15.03 12.87 -1.45
C PRO A 138 16.09 13.07 -0.37
N SER A 139 15.71 13.71 0.73
CA SER A 139 16.52 13.75 1.94
C SER A 139 16.80 12.32 2.37
N ASP A 140 18.08 11.97 2.35
CA ASP A 140 18.63 10.73 2.86
C ASP A 140 18.49 10.75 4.39
N ASP A 141 17.34 10.35 4.92
CA ASP A 141 17.19 9.99 6.33
C ASP A 141 17.70 8.54 6.52
N SER A 142 18.96 8.33 6.12
CA SER A 142 19.70 7.13 6.47
C SER A 142 19.93 7.14 7.99
N MET A 143 19.27 6.19 8.66
CA MET A 143 19.28 6.04 10.11
C MET A 143 20.70 5.79 10.66
N THR A 144 21.34 6.83 11.19
CA THR A 144 22.29 6.70 12.32
C THR A 144 21.56 6.81 13.64
#